data_AF-A0A2G7SPS7-F1
#
_entry.id   AF-A0A2G7SPS7-F1
#
_cell.length_a   1.000
_cell.length_b   1.000
_cell.length_c   1.000
_cell.angle_alpha   90.00
_cell.angle_beta   90.00
_cell.angle_gamma   90.00
#
_symmetry.space_group_name_H-M   'P 1'
#
loop_
_entity.id
_entity.type
_entity.pdbx_description
1 polymer ?
#
loop_
_entity_poly.entity_id
_entity_poly.type
_entity_poly.pdbx_seq_one_letter_code
_entity_poly.pdbx_strand_id
1 'polypeptide(L)'
;MHHNITALRSYRATLIPHGVDAAQLDQLADARLLPVLRLKAASASHAQACALLASGRPVLRVERVERVERKKAGKSITPRHA
;
A
#
# COMPACT_ATOMS: atom_id res chain seq x y z
N MET A 1 5.31 25.41 23.47
CA MET A 1 5.24 25.00 22.05
C MET A 1 4.75 23.55 22.00
N HIS A 2 3.63 23.26 21.35
CA HIS A 2 3.13 21.89 21.22
C HIS A 2 3.71 21.25 19.95
N HIS A 3 4.53 20.21 20.10
CA HIS A 3 5.05 19.44 18.98
C HIS A 3 3.95 18.48 18.49
N ASN A 4 3.23 18.85 17.42
CA ASN A 4 2.24 17.96 16.79
C ASN A 4 2.96 16.86 15.99
N ILE A 5 3.37 15.79 16.67
CA ILE A 5 3.87 14.59 16.03
C ILE A 5 2.71 13.93 15.28
N THR A 6 2.75 13.96 13.95
CA THR A 6 1.73 13.31 13.13
C THR A 6 2.08 11.85 12.91
N ALA A 7 1.26 10.94 13.44
CA ALA A 7 1.48 9.51 13.30
C ALA A 7 1.38 9.06 11.84
N LEU A 8 2.40 8.33 11.36
CA LEU A 8 2.40 7.77 10.01
C LEU A 8 1.50 6.55 9.91
N ARG A 9 0.67 6.52 8.87
CA ARG A 9 -0.26 5.42 8.56
C ARG A 9 0.21 4.66 7.33
N SER A 10 -0.21 3.41 7.22
CA SER A 10 0.06 2.59 6.04
C SER A 10 -0.93 2.91 4.93
N TYR A 11 -0.42 3.14 3.74
CA TYR A 11 -1.22 3.35 2.54
C TYR A 11 -0.81 2.38 1.44
N ARG A 12 -1.76 2.11 0.56
CA ARG A 12 -1.59 1.38 -0.69
C ARG A 12 -1.98 2.33 -1.82
N ALA A 13 -1.03 2.62 -2.70
CA ALA A 13 -1.24 3.41 -3.90
C ALA A 13 -1.30 2.47 -5.10
N THR A 14 -2.38 2.54 -5.88
CA THR A 14 -2.50 1.89 -7.18
C THR A 14 -2.01 2.87 -8.24
N LEU A 15 -1.07 2.44 -9.07
CA LEU A 15 -0.38 3.28 -10.05
C LEU A 15 -0.94 3.04 -11.45
N ILE A 16 -0.94 4.07 -12.28
CA ILE A 16 -1.29 3.99 -13.69
C ILE A 16 -0.07 3.46 -14.47
N PRO A 17 -0.21 2.40 -15.28
CA PRO A 17 0.89 1.89 -16.07
C PRO A 17 1.31 2.84 -17.21
N HIS A 18 2.52 2.67 -17.74
CA HIS A 18 2.95 3.47 -18.90
C HIS A 18 2.44 2.84 -20.19
N GLY A 19 2.05 3.65 -21.16
CA GLY A 19 1.67 3.18 -22.50
C GLY A 19 0.38 2.37 -22.56
N VAL A 20 -0.47 2.47 -21.53
CA VAL A 20 -1.77 1.81 -21.47
C VAL A 20 -2.85 2.84 -21.80
N ASP A 21 -3.77 2.49 -22.69
CA ASP A 21 -4.92 3.35 -23.03
C ASP A 21 -5.98 3.33 -21.93
N ALA A 22 -6.99 4.21 -22.02
CA ALA A 22 -8.04 4.30 -21.01
C ALA A 22 -8.89 3.03 -20.90
N ALA A 23 -9.20 2.37 -22.02
CA ALA A 23 -10.04 1.18 -22.02
C ALA A 23 -9.34 -0.04 -21.38
N GLN A 24 -8.05 -0.19 -21.66
CA GLN A 24 -7.18 -1.18 -21.04
C GLN A 24 -6.94 -0.88 -19.57
N LEU A 25 -6.83 0.39 -19.19
CA LEU A 25 -6.65 0.79 -17.79
C LEU A 25 -7.83 0.32 -16.93
N ASP A 26 -9.06 0.51 -17.41
CA ASP A 26 -10.27 0.07 -16.71
C ASP A 26 -10.31 -1.46 -16.58
N GLN A 27 -10.03 -2.18 -17.67
CA GLN A 27 -9.95 -3.65 -17.63
C GLN A 27 -8.90 -4.17 -16.64
N LEU A 28 -7.72 -3.54 -16.59
CA LEU A 28 -6.65 -3.90 -15.64
C LEU A 28 -7.03 -3.53 -14.20
N ALA A 29 -7.78 -2.45 -14.00
CA ALA A 29 -8.30 -2.06 -12.69
C ALA A 29 -9.28 -3.11 -12.16
N ASP A 30 -10.23 -3.53 -13.00
CA ASP A 30 -11.23 -4.55 -12.68
C ASP A 30 -10.57 -5.91 -12.43
N ALA A 31 -9.60 -6.29 -13.26
CA ALA A 31 -8.81 -7.51 -13.10
C ALA A 31 -7.81 -7.45 -11.92
N ARG A 32 -7.68 -6.29 -11.25
CA ARG A 32 -6.72 -6.05 -10.14
C ARG A 32 -5.26 -6.30 -10.54
N LEU A 33 -4.90 -6.01 -11.79
CA LEU A 33 -3.56 -6.20 -12.36
C LEU A 33 -2.71 -4.93 -12.36
N LEU A 34 -3.26 -3.81 -11.88
CA LEU A 34 -2.51 -2.55 -11.79
C LEU A 34 -1.36 -2.62 -10.79
N PRO A 35 -0.21 -1.98 -11.07
CA PRO A 35 0.92 -1.91 -10.14
C PRO A 35 0.53 -1.25 -8.82
N VAL A 36 1.02 -1.79 -7.71
CA VAL A 36 0.70 -1.32 -6.37
C VAL A 36 1.97 -1.00 -5.59
N LEU A 37 2.00 0.18 -4.95
CA LEU A 37 3.06 0.61 -4.05
C LEU A 37 2.51 0.75 -2.62
N ARG A 38 3.21 0.19 -1.63
CA ARG A 38 2.88 0.35 -0.21
C ARG A 38 3.86 1.31 0.43
N LEU A 39 3.34 2.31 1.13
CA LEU A 39 4.17 3.33 1.79
C LEU A 39 3.55 3.81 3.10
N LYS A 40 4.37 4.53 3.87
CA LYS A 40 3.98 5.21 5.10
C LYS A 40 3.86 6.71 4.84
N ALA A 41 2.75 7.31 5.24
CA ALA A 41 2.52 8.74 5.10
C ALA A 41 1.62 9.29 6.21
N ALA A 42 1.65 10.60 6.40
CA ALA A 42 0.82 11.29 7.39
C ALA A 42 -0.66 11.39 6.96
N SER A 43 -0.93 11.40 5.65
CA SER A 43 -2.27 11.53 5.06
C SER A 43 -2.33 10.84 3.69
N ALA A 44 -3.53 10.71 3.13
CA ALA A 44 -3.72 10.13 1.79
C ALA A 44 -3.08 11.00 0.69
N SER A 45 -3.21 12.33 0.78
CA SER A 45 -2.59 13.26 -0.17
C SER A 45 -1.06 13.22 -0.10
N HIS A 46 -0.50 13.13 1.12
CA HIS A 46 0.94 12.94 1.28
C HIS A 46 1.37 11.58 0.69
N ALA A 47 0.59 10.51 0.89
CA ALA A 47 0.88 9.22 0.27
C ALA A 47 0.84 9.28 -1.26
N GLN A 48 -0.10 10.04 -1.85
CA GLN A 48 -0.17 10.22 -3.30
C GLN A 48 1.09 10.92 -3.83
N ALA A 49 1.51 12.02 -3.21
CA ALA A 49 2.71 12.75 -3.59
C ALA A 49 3.97 11.88 -3.47
N CYS A 50 4.14 11.15 -2.35
CA CYS A 50 5.26 10.24 -2.18
C CYS A 50 5.25 9.09 -3.18
N ALA A 51 4.07 8.55 -3.51
CA ALA A 51 3.97 7.48 -4.50
C ALA A 51 4.40 7.96 -5.89
N LEU A 52 3.94 9.14 -6.32
CA LEU A 52 4.38 9.75 -7.57
C LEU A 52 5.90 9.97 -7.59
N LEU A 53 6.46 10.54 -6.52
CA LEU A 53 7.90 10.80 -6.42
C LEU A 53 8.73 9.51 -6.44
N ALA A 54 8.26 8.46 -5.74
CA ALA A 54 8.99 7.20 -5.64
C ALA A 54 8.91 6.34 -6.91
N SER A 55 7.77 6.37 -7.62
CA SER A 55 7.56 5.51 -8.79
C SER A 55 7.70 6.23 -10.13
N GLY A 56 7.70 7.56 -10.16
CA GLY A 56 7.64 8.34 -11.40
C GLY A 56 6.34 8.16 -12.19
N ARG A 57 5.26 7.70 -11.55
CA ARG A 57 4.01 7.30 -12.21
C ARG A 57 2.80 7.98 -11.56
N PRO A 58 1.79 8.38 -12.35
CA PRO A 58 0.57 8.91 -11.78
C PRO A 58 -0.17 7.84 -10.96
N VAL A 59 -0.81 8.29 -9.89
CA VAL A 59 -1.53 7.45 -8.94
C VAL A 59 -3.01 7.46 -9.29
N LEU A 60 -3.58 6.28 -9.55
CA LEU A 60 -5.01 6.11 -9.80
C LEU A 60 -5.82 6.26 -8.52
N ARG A 61 -5.39 5.60 -7.44
CA ARG A 61 -6.11 5.57 -6.17
C ARG A 61 -5.18 5.34 -5.00
N VAL A 62 -5.49 5.96 -3.87
CA VAL A 62 -4.82 5.70 -2.58
C VAL A 62 -5.82 5.18 -1.58
N GLU A 63 -5.50 4.05 -0.95
CA GLU A 63 -6.30 3.44 0.10
C GLU A 63 -5.48 3.35 1.38
N ARG A 64 -6.09 3.67 2.52
CA ARG A 64 -5.48 3.41 3.82
C ARG A 64 -5.56 1.92 4.12
N VAL A 65 -4.45 1.33 4.52
CA VAL A 65 -4.38 -0.08 4.91
C VAL A 65 -4.31 -0.17 6.43
N GLU A 66 -5.33 -0.75 7.04
CA GLU A 66 -5.27 -1.08 8.46
C GLU A 66 -4.27 -2.22 8.67
N ARG A 67 -3.47 -2.11 9.75
CA ARG A 67 -2.51 -3.15 10.10
C ARG A 67 -3.33 -4.32 10.62
N VAL A 68 -3.62 -5.30 9.76
CA VAL A 68 -4.12 -6.59 10.22
C VAL A 68 -3.03 -7.19 11.09
N GLU A 69 -3.24 -7.20 12.41
CA GLU A 69 -2.39 -7.94 13.32
C GLU A 69 -2.41 -9.40 12.86
N ARG A 70 -1.31 -9.86 12.26
CA ARG A 70 -1.11 -11.29 12.10
C ARG A 70 -1.00 -11.84 13.52
N LYS A 71 -2.08 -12.48 14.02
CA LYS A 71 -1.99 -13.37 15.17
C LYS A 71 -0.86 -14.35 14.84
N LYS A 72 0.24 -14.29 15.59
CA LYS A 72 1.33 -15.25 15.46
C LYS A 72 0.69 -16.62 15.73
N ALA A 73 0.51 -17.44 14.70
CA ALA A 73 0.13 -18.83 14.88
C ALA A 73 1.21 -19.46 15.77
N GLY A 74 0.81 -19.90 16.96
CA GLY A 74 1.69 -20.49 17.95
C GLY A 74 2.53 -21.58 17.29
N LYS A 75 3.85 -21.46 17.38
CA LYS A 75 4.76 -22.52 16.96
C LYS A 75 4.59 -23.65 17.98
N SER A 76 3.81 -24.67 17.64
CA SER A 76 3.76 -25.91 18.41
C SER A 76 5.14 -26.56 18.34
N ILE A 77 5.86 -26.46 19.45
CA ILE A 77 7.13 -27.15 19.65
C ILE A 77 6.75 -28.53 20.19
N THR A 78 6.75 -29.55 19.33
CA THR A 78 6.56 -30.94 19.77
C THR A 78 7.85 -31.41 20.46
N PRO A 79 7.83 -31.88 21.72
CA PRO A 79 9.01 -32.50 22.30
C PRO A 79 9.27 -33.85 21.63
N ARG A 80 10.48 -34.05 21.12
CA ARG A 80 10.97 -35.38 20.73
C ARG A 80 11.25 -36.16 22.02
N HIS A 81 10.49 -37.21 22.28
CA HIS A 81 10.81 -38.19 23.30
C HIS A 81 12.07 -38.97 22.90
N ALA A 82 12.98 -39.13 23.86
CA ALA A 82 14.11 -40.07 23.82
C ALA A 82 13.68 -41.42 24.39
#